data_AF-B9TQ85-F1
#
_entry.id   AF-B9TQ85-F1
#
_cell.length_a   1.000
_cell.length_b   1.000
_cell.length_c   1.000
_cell.angle_alpha   90.00
_cell.angle_beta   90.00
_cell.angle_gamma   90.00
#
_symmetry.space_group_name_H-M   'P 1'
#
loop_
_entity.id
_entity.type
_entity.pdbx_description
1 polymer ?
#
loop_
_entity_poly.entity_id
_entity_poly.type
_entity_poly.pdbx_seq_one_letter_code
_entity_poly.pdbx_strand_id
1 'polypeptide(L)' 'MPKSDYAKIAELKQRCLDAGISVKKSELLRAGLNLLAVSPAKRLIAAVQELEAVKTGRPAKS' A
#
# COMPACT_ATOMS: atom_id res chain seq x y z
N MET A 1 1.61 -8.37 5.34
CA MET A 1 2.50 -7.32 4.80
C MET A 1 3.86 -7.48 5.48
N PRO A 2 4.95 -7.60 4.71
CA PRO A 2 6.32 -7.57 5.20
C PRO A 2 6.61 -6.35 6.06
N LYS A 3 7.67 -6.42 6.89
CA LYS A 3 8.10 -5.28 7.72
C LYS A 3 8.44 -4.05 6.87
N SER A 4 8.99 -4.24 5.67
CA SER A 4 9.30 -3.17 4.73
C SER A 4 8.06 -2.38 4.29
N ASP A 5 6.91 -3.03 4.09
CA ASP A 5 5.66 -2.36 3.74
C ASP A 5 5.15 -1.48 4.89
N TYR A 6 5.31 -1.93 6.14
CA TYR A 6 4.95 -1.12 7.31
C TYR A 6 5.84 0.13 7.43
N ALA A 7 7.13 0.02 7.11
CA ALA A 7 8.02 1.17 7.05
C ALA A 7 7.60 2.17 5.97
N LYS A 8 7.26 1.69 4.77
CA LYS A 8 6.71 2.54 3.69
C LYS A 8 5.41 3.24 4.10
N ILE A 9 4.52 2.54 4.80
CA ILE A 9 3.29 3.15 5.33
C ILE A 9 3.62 4.25 6.34
N ALA A 10 4.55 4.03 7.26
CA ALA A 10 4.95 5.04 8.24
C ALA A 10 5.56 6.27 7.56
N GLU A 11 6.44 6.07 6.58
CA GLU A 11 7.02 7.13 5.77
C GLU A 11 5.94 7.95 5.04
N LEU A 12 5.00 7.30 4.37
CA LEU A 12 3.92 7.98 3.67
C LEU A 12 3.00 8.76 4.63
N LYS A 13 2.72 8.22 5.83
CA LYS A 13 1.98 8.96 6.86
C LYS A 13 2.75 10.19 7.32
N GLN A 14 4.07 10.09 7.50
CA GLN A 14 4.91 11.23 7.87
C GLN A 14 4.88 12.30 6.78
N ARG A 15 5.00 11.92 5.50
CA ARG A 15 4.88 12.88 4.38
C ARG A 15 3.53 13.60 4.36
N CYS A 16 2.42 12.92 4.67
CA CYS A 16 1.13 13.58 4.82
C CYS A 16 1.12 14.56 6.01
N LEU A 17 1.71 14.16 7.14
CA LEU A 17 1.79 15.00 8.33
C LEU A 17 2.64 16.25 8.09
N ASP A 18 3.76 16.14 7.38
CA ASP A 18 4.63 17.26 6.99
C ASP A 18 3.87 18.26 6.08
N ALA A 19 2.88 17.78 5.32
CA ALA A 19 1.96 18.59 4.54
C ALA A 19 0.74 19.10 5.35
N GLY A 20 0.71 18.89 6.68
CA GLY A 20 -0.36 19.31 7.57
C GLY A 20 -1.59 18.39 7.61
N ILE A 21 -1.51 17.20 7.02
CA ILE A 21 -2.64 16.26 6.90
C ILE A 21 -2.38 15.01 7.74
N SER A 22 -3.13 14.85 8.84
CA SER A 22 -3.11 13.61 9.62
C SER A 22 -3.97 12.54 8.95
N VAL A 23 -3.37 11.38 8.66
CA VAL A 23 -4.07 10.26 7.99
C VAL A 23 -3.96 8.96 8.80
N LYS A 24 -5.03 8.17 8.82
CA LYS A 24 -5.04 6.81 9.33
C LYS A 24 -4.46 5.84 8.30
N LYS A 25 -3.96 4.69 8.76
CA LYS A 25 -3.48 3.62 7.86
C LYS A 25 -4.56 3.20 6.85
N SER A 26 -5.81 3.06 7.28
CA SER A 26 -6.93 2.67 6.41
C SER A 26 -7.30 3.74 5.38
N GLU A 27 -7.05 5.02 5.65
CA GLU A 27 -7.24 6.12 4.68
C GLU A 27 -6.15 6.10 3.63
N LEU A 28 -4.89 5.98 4.06
CA LEU A 28 -3.76 5.88 3.14
C LEU A 28 -3.86 4.68 2.20
N LEU A 29 -4.27 3.51 2.72
CA LEU A 29 -4.47 2.32 1.89
C LEU A 29 -5.60 2.50 0.86
N ARG A 30 -6.74 3.11 1.26
CA ARG A 30 -7.84 3.40 0.33
C ARG A 30 -7.43 4.42 -0.73
N ALA A 31 -6.67 5.45 -0.36
CA ALA A 31 -6.11 6.40 -1.32
C ALA A 31 -5.19 5.70 -2.33
N GLY A 32 -4.32 4.80 -1.87
CA GLY A 32 -3.48 3.98 -2.73
C GLY A 32 -4.27 3.13 -3.72
N LEU A 33 -5.35 2.46 -3.26
CA LEU A 33 -6.23 1.68 -4.15
C LEU A 33 -6.89 2.55 -5.24
N ASN A 34 -7.37 3.74 -4.88
CA ASN A 34 -7.97 4.66 -5.85
C ASN A 34 -6.94 5.13 -6.89
N LEU A 35 -5.71 5.41 -6.48
CA LEU A 35 -4.61 5.77 -7.40
C LEU A 35 -4.25 4.61 -8.34
N LEU A 36 -4.26 3.38 -7.84
CA LEU A 36 -4.03 2.18 -8.65
C LEU A 36 -5.17 1.93 -9.63
N ALA A 37 -6.42 2.19 -9.25
CA ALA A 37 -7.59 1.99 -10.10
C ALA A 37 -7.62 2.90 -11.34
N VAL A 38 -7.03 4.10 -11.24
CA VAL A 38 -6.93 5.04 -12.37
C VAL A 38 -5.60 4.93 -13.13
N SER A 39 -4.68 4.08 -12.66
CA SER A 39 -3.38 3.88 -13.31
C SER A 39 -3.51 3.05 -14.58
N PRO A 40 -2.71 3.31 -15.63
CA PRO A 40 -2.69 2.46 -16.83
C PRO A 40 -2.36 1.00 -16.48
N ALA A 41 -3.02 0.05 -17.14
CA ALA A 41 -2.89 -1.38 -16.86
C ALA A 41 -1.42 -1.85 -16.83
N LYS A 42 -0.58 -1.36 -17.76
CA LYS A 42 0.86 -1.67 -17.80
C LYS A 42 1.58 -1.28 -16.49
N ARG A 43 1.25 -0.12 -15.93
CA ARG A 43 1.86 0.38 -14.68
C ARG A 43 1.39 -0.42 -13.48
N LEU A 44 0.10 -0.76 -13.43
CA LEU A 44 -0.45 -1.62 -12.37
C LEU A 44 0.22 -3.00 -12.38
N ILE A 45 0.33 -3.63 -13.56
CA ILE A 45 0.95 -4.96 -13.70
C ILE A 45 2.42 -4.92 -13.28
N ALA A 46 3.19 -3.93 -13.75
CA ALA A 46 4.59 -3.77 -13.35
C ALA A 46 4.73 -3.61 -11.82
N ALA A 47 3.89 -2.77 -11.21
CA ALA A 47 3.90 -2.57 -9.75
C ALA A 47 3.59 -3.85 -8.98
N VAL A 48 2.73 -4.74 -9.49
CA VAL A 48 2.44 -6.04 -8.87
C VAL A 48 3.61 -7.02 -9.05
N GLN A 49 4.26 -7.02 -10.21
CA GLN A 49 5.40 -7.91 -10.50
C GLN A 49 6.64 -7.59 -9.67
N GLU A 50 6.82 -6.32 -9.27
CA GLU A 50 7.89 -5.89 -8.37
C GLU A 50 7.67 -6.29 -6.90
N LEU A 51 6.46 -6.72 -6.52
CA LEU A 51 6.19 -7.18 -5.17
C LEU A 51 6.83 -8.55 -4.95
N GLU A 52 7.69 -8.63 -3.94
CA GLU A 52 8.16 -9.93 -3.47
C GLU A 52 6.98 -10.75 -2.96
N ALA A 53 6.97 -12.05 -3.31
CA ALA A 53 5.95 -12.97 -2.87
C ALA A 53 5.95 -13.07 -1.34
N VAL A 54 4.97 -12.43 -0.72
CA VAL A 54 4.75 -12.55 0.71
C VAL A 54 4.08 -13.89 0.97
N LYS A 55 4.72 -14.76 1.75
CA LYS A 55 4.06 -15.95 2.34
C LYS A 55 2.99 -15.46 3.32
N THR A 56 1.85 -15.03 2.80
CA THR A 56 0.70 -14.71 3.63
C THR A 56 0.07 -16.05 4.02
N GLY A 57 0.20 -16.41 5.29
CA GLY A 57 -0.64 -17.43 5.89
C GLY A 57 -2.07 -16.89 5.94
N ARG A 58 -2.78 -16.97 4.81
CA ARG A 58 -4.23 -16.82 4.82
C ARG A 58 -4.75 -18.04 5.60
N PRO A 59 -5.39 -17.90 6.78
CA PRO A 59 -6.09 -19.03 7.35
C PRO A 59 -7.08 -19.52 6.30
N ALA A 60 -7.04 -20.83 6.01
CA ALA A 60 -8.07 -21.46 5.21
C ALA A 60 -9.41 -21.10 5.87
N LYS A 61 -10.36 -20.62 5.08
CA LYS A 61 -11.69 -20.29 5.58
C LYS A 61 -12.24 -21.54 6.30
N SER A 62 -12.64 -21.40 7.56
CA SER A 62 -13.71 -22.22 8.13
C SER A 62 -15.02 -21.91 7.41
#